data_AF-A0A6C0E7G4-F1
#
_entry.id   AF-A0A6C0E7G4-F1
#
_cell.length_a   1.000
_cell.length_b   1.000
_cell.length_c   1.000
_cell.angle_alpha   90.00
_cell.angle_beta   90.00
_cell.angle_gamma   90.00
#
_symmetry.space_group_name_H-M   'P 1'
#
loop_
_entity.id
_entity.type
_entity.pdbx_description
1 polymer ?
#
loop_
_entity_poly.entity_id
_entity_poly.type
_entity_poly.pdbx_seq_one_letter_code
_entity_poly.pdbx_strand_id
1 'polypeptide(L)'
;MFIVYTNENDEILDLNSCTFKPIKCGLNSLDCIFRVDGTIINFDRMYNVFLWYSIGMYCNIPVNRFLYFRIVLPLNNNHCRRNIRDTDCFYVLDECLLSDKYPIYSIKTIEKFNVSITYSYVQALLRRENRLNIIKYLYSNKPEVFNWTYYLHYPLDSMSKNGNVNCLEWWKNSGLELAYSSDSLDWASHNDHINVLEWWLNSGLSLKYSSYSLDGASQMGHIHVLEWWKNSGLPLKYSENALSFAHRNVFKWWKKSGLPLKYPSWTIYLYMKFFV
;
A
#
# COMPACT_ATOMS: atom_id res chain seq x y z
N MET A 1 0.34 -25.51 -14.95
CA MET A 1 -0.75 -24.60 -14.57
C MET A 1 -0.12 -23.29 -14.15
N PHE A 2 -0.58 -22.18 -14.71
CA PHE A 2 -0.07 -20.86 -14.39
C PHE A 2 -1.16 -20.00 -13.78
N ILE A 3 -0.78 -18.96 -13.05
CA ILE A 3 -1.68 -17.93 -12.55
C ILE A 3 -1.29 -16.59 -13.15
N VAL A 4 -2.28 -15.80 -13.57
CA VAL A 4 -2.11 -14.40 -13.93
C VAL A 4 -3.02 -13.52 -13.08
N TYR A 5 -2.64 -12.27 -12.84
CA TYR A 5 -3.53 -11.29 -12.22
C TYR A 5 -4.28 -10.48 -13.27
N THR A 6 -5.57 -10.29 -13.02
CA THR A 6 -6.45 -9.53 -13.90
C THR A 6 -7.27 -8.48 -13.16
N ASN A 7 -7.70 -7.46 -13.89
CA ASN A 7 -8.73 -6.53 -13.42
C ASN A 7 -10.14 -7.05 -13.73
N GLU A 8 -11.16 -6.19 -13.55
CA GLU A 8 -12.58 -6.51 -13.82
C GLU A 8 -12.88 -6.75 -15.29
N ASN A 9 -12.11 -6.10 -16.18
CA ASN A 9 -12.26 -6.14 -17.64
C ASN A 9 -11.49 -7.30 -18.29
N ASP A 10 -10.96 -8.23 -17.49
CA ASP A 10 -10.14 -9.34 -17.96
C ASP A 10 -8.88 -8.90 -18.70
N GLU A 11 -8.25 -7.83 -18.24
CA GLU A 11 -6.93 -7.40 -18.70
C GLU A 11 -5.86 -7.93 -17.73
N ILE A 12 -4.71 -8.39 -18.25
CA ILE A 12 -3.59 -8.90 -17.44
C ILE A 12 -2.68 -7.75 -17.00
N LEU A 13 -2.17 -7.85 -15.77
CA LEU A 13 -1.17 -6.93 -15.25
C LEU A 13 0.21 -7.17 -15.87
N ASP A 14 0.73 -6.15 -16.54
CA ASP A 14 2.13 -6.09 -16.99
C ASP A 14 3.00 -5.47 -15.87
N LEU A 15 3.98 -6.24 -15.40
CA LEU A 15 4.82 -5.84 -14.25
C LEU A 15 5.79 -4.70 -14.56
N ASN A 16 6.26 -4.59 -15.80
CA ASN A 16 7.21 -3.55 -16.19
C ASN A 16 6.55 -2.17 -16.23
N SER A 17 5.37 -2.11 -16.84
CA SER A 17 4.62 -0.88 -17.00
C SER A 17 3.68 -0.60 -15.83
N CYS A 18 3.41 -1.58 -14.96
CA CYS A 18 2.40 -1.48 -13.91
C CYS A 18 1.01 -1.10 -14.45
N THR A 19 0.69 -1.55 -15.66
CA THR A 19 -0.59 -1.30 -16.35
C THR A 19 -1.31 -2.59 -16.72
N PHE A 20 -2.62 -2.49 -16.88
CA PHE A 20 -3.43 -3.59 -17.39
C PHE A 20 -3.47 -3.55 -18.91
N LYS A 21 -3.29 -4.71 -19.54
CA LYS A 21 -3.29 -4.88 -21.00
C LYS A 21 -4.22 -6.02 -21.41
N PRO A 22 -4.83 -5.97 -22.61
CA PRO A 22 -5.63 -7.08 -23.12
C PRO A 22 -4.85 -8.39 -23.08
N ILE A 23 -5.56 -9.47 -22.72
CA ILE A 23 -4.97 -10.81 -22.72
C ILE A 23 -4.63 -11.18 -24.16
N LYS A 24 -3.38 -11.61 -24.38
CA LYS A 24 -2.88 -12.06 -25.67
C LYS A 24 -2.33 -13.48 -25.55
N CYS A 25 -2.36 -14.22 -26.66
CA CYS A 25 -1.52 -15.39 -26.82
C CYS A 25 -0.03 -14.95 -26.80
N GLY A 26 0.86 -15.79 -26.30
CA GLY A 26 2.28 -15.41 -26.10
C GLY A 26 2.56 -14.79 -24.73
N LEU A 27 1.87 -15.22 -23.67
CA LEU A 27 2.15 -14.75 -22.31
C LEU A 27 3.58 -15.10 -21.90
N ASN A 28 4.30 -14.15 -21.31
CA ASN A 28 5.69 -14.29 -20.83
C ASN A 28 5.82 -13.91 -19.35
N SER A 29 6.99 -14.12 -18.73
CA SER A 29 7.23 -13.82 -17.30
C SER A 29 6.89 -12.39 -16.86
N LEU A 30 6.85 -11.42 -17.77
CA LEU A 30 6.49 -10.03 -17.48
C LEU A 30 4.97 -9.83 -17.30
N ASP A 31 4.15 -10.79 -17.75
CA ASP A 31 2.68 -10.79 -17.68
C ASP A 31 2.16 -11.30 -16.32
N CYS A 32 2.95 -11.11 -15.25
CA CYS A 32 2.67 -11.54 -13.88
C CYS A 32 2.25 -13.01 -13.76
N ILE A 33 3.03 -13.89 -14.41
CA ILE A 33 2.76 -15.33 -14.47
C ILE A 33 3.44 -16.05 -13.31
N PHE A 34 2.67 -16.80 -12.53
CA PHE A 34 3.20 -17.68 -11.47
C PHE A 34 2.98 -19.14 -11.83
N ARG A 35 4.01 -19.96 -11.68
CA ARG A 35 3.81 -21.41 -11.66
C ARG A 35 3.25 -21.81 -10.31
N VAL A 36 2.20 -22.61 -10.33
CA VAL A 36 1.72 -23.27 -9.11
C VAL A 36 2.56 -24.51 -8.88
N ASP A 37 3.41 -24.46 -7.85
CA ASP A 37 4.23 -25.59 -7.41
C ASP A 37 3.42 -26.42 -6.41
N GLY A 38 2.84 -27.53 -6.89
CA GLY A 38 2.01 -28.41 -6.07
C GLY A 38 0.58 -27.89 -5.88
N THR A 39 0.01 -28.06 -4.68
CA THR A 39 -1.40 -27.72 -4.37
C THR A 39 -1.57 -26.38 -3.63
N ILE A 40 -0.47 -25.67 -3.34
CA ILE A 40 -0.48 -24.44 -2.54
C ILE A 40 -0.21 -23.24 -3.44
N ILE A 41 -1.11 -22.26 -3.43
CA ILE A 41 -0.89 -20.97 -4.11
C ILE A 41 -0.24 -19.98 -3.13
N ASN A 42 0.93 -19.46 -3.45
CA ASN A 42 1.57 -18.38 -2.71
C ASN A 42 1.69 -17.14 -3.59
N PHE A 43 0.88 -16.12 -3.30
CA PHE A 43 0.87 -14.88 -4.07
C PHE A 43 2.16 -14.07 -3.91
N ASP A 44 2.90 -14.24 -2.80
CA ASP A 44 4.10 -13.45 -2.51
C ASP A 44 5.39 -14.04 -3.09
N ARG A 45 5.37 -15.29 -3.57
CA ARG A 45 6.50 -15.89 -4.28
C ARG A 45 6.46 -15.51 -5.76
N MET A 46 6.88 -14.29 -6.06
CA MET A 46 7.33 -13.95 -7.40
C MET A 46 8.76 -14.47 -7.55
N TYR A 47 8.95 -15.64 -8.16
CA TYR A 47 10.30 -16.14 -8.46
C TYR A 47 10.91 -15.27 -9.56
N ASN A 48 11.63 -14.22 -9.16
CA ASN A 48 12.49 -13.47 -10.06
C ASN A 48 13.81 -13.13 -9.33
N VAL A 49 14.93 -13.64 -9.85
CA VAL A 49 16.21 -13.82 -9.15
C VAL A 49 16.94 -12.52 -8.82
N PHE A 50 16.45 -11.36 -9.29
CA PHE A 50 17.10 -10.07 -9.02
C PHE A 50 16.29 -9.16 -8.09
N LEU A 51 15.11 -9.59 -7.69
CA LEU A 51 14.15 -8.76 -6.99
C LEU A 51 13.44 -9.61 -5.92
N TRP A 52 13.92 -9.57 -4.66
CA TRP A 52 13.24 -10.01 -3.41
C TRP A 52 11.84 -9.37 -3.18
N TYR A 53 10.91 -9.46 -4.13
CA TYR A 53 9.78 -8.53 -4.25
C TYR A 53 8.49 -9.33 -4.07
N SER A 54 7.87 -9.21 -2.90
CA SER A 54 6.51 -9.71 -2.66
C SER A 54 5.47 -8.73 -3.23
N ILE A 55 4.27 -9.20 -3.54
CA ILE A 55 3.14 -8.37 -4.02
C ILE A 55 2.82 -7.20 -3.09
N GLY A 56 3.22 -7.30 -1.81
CA GLY A 56 3.10 -6.23 -0.82
C GLY A 56 4.15 -5.11 -0.88
N MET A 57 5.29 -5.30 -1.58
CA MET A 57 6.46 -4.41 -1.44
C MET A 57 6.69 -3.39 -2.58
N TYR A 58 6.43 -3.69 -3.86
CA TYR A 58 6.82 -2.75 -4.94
C TYR A 58 5.76 -2.35 -5.95
N CYS A 59 4.52 -2.73 -5.74
CA CYS A 59 3.50 -2.24 -6.63
C CYS A 59 2.96 -0.93 -6.07
N ASN A 60 3.62 0.17 -6.44
CA ASN A 60 2.98 1.50 -6.61
C ASN A 60 1.83 1.45 -7.65
N ILE A 61 1.51 0.28 -8.18
CA ILE A 61 0.17 -0.07 -8.64
C ILE A 61 -0.79 0.31 -7.51
N PRO A 62 -1.74 1.23 -7.72
CA PRO A 62 -2.73 1.60 -6.71
C PRO A 62 -3.24 0.32 -6.06
N VAL A 63 -3.11 0.22 -4.73
CA VAL A 63 -3.36 -0.98 -3.93
C VAL A 63 -4.76 -1.58 -4.23
N ASN A 64 -5.66 -0.77 -4.82
CA ASN A 64 -6.98 -1.12 -5.35
C ASN A 64 -7.04 -1.90 -6.68
N ARG A 65 -5.91 -2.16 -7.37
CA ARG A 65 -5.93 -2.73 -8.73
C ARG A 65 -5.78 -4.25 -8.81
N PHE A 66 -5.25 -4.91 -7.78
CA PHE A 66 -5.21 -6.38 -7.72
C PHE A 66 -6.56 -6.91 -7.30
N LEU A 67 -7.38 -7.26 -8.28
CA LEU A 67 -8.76 -7.67 -8.04
C LEU A 67 -8.89 -9.18 -8.11
N TYR A 68 -8.37 -9.79 -9.17
CA TYR A 68 -8.58 -11.22 -9.42
C TYR A 68 -7.29 -11.91 -9.83
N PHE A 69 -7.22 -13.20 -9.56
CA PHE A 69 -6.31 -14.09 -10.28
C PHE A 69 -7.11 -15.05 -11.15
N ARG A 70 -6.49 -15.48 -12.25
CA ARG A 70 -6.98 -16.50 -13.17
C ARG A 70 -5.99 -17.63 -13.24
N ILE A 71 -6.50 -18.85 -13.34
CA ILE A 71 -5.72 -20.00 -13.73
C ILE A 71 -5.67 -20.04 -15.25
N VAL A 72 -4.46 -20.14 -15.79
CA VAL A 72 -4.18 -20.30 -17.21
C VAL A 72 -3.76 -21.75 -17.46
N LEU A 73 -4.51 -22.41 -18.34
CA LEU A 73 -4.24 -23.76 -18.82
C LEU A 73 -3.87 -23.69 -20.32
N PRO A 74 -2.60 -23.95 -20.68
CA PRO A 74 -2.23 -24.04 -22.09
C PRO A 74 -2.90 -25.26 -22.73
N LEU A 75 -3.48 -25.10 -23.92
CA LEU A 75 -4.13 -26.21 -24.64
C LEU A 75 -3.10 -27.17 -25.26
N ASN A 76 -1.88 -26.70 -25.51
CA ASN A 76 -0.81 -27.49 -26.12
C ASN A 76 0.49 -27.38 -25.31
N ASN A 77 0.83 -28.42 -24.54
CA ASN A 77 1.99 -28.40 -23.64
C ASN A 77 3.34 -28.37 -24.38
N ASN A 78 3.37 -28.74 -25.66
CA ASN A 78 4.61 -28.84 -26.47
C ASN A 78 5.24 -27.47 -26.79
N HIS A 79 4.51 -26.37 -26.62
CA HIS A 79 4.96 -25.02 -26.94
C HIS A 79 5.22 -24.14 -25.71
N CYS A 80 5.08 -24.67 -24.49
CA CYS A 80 5.58 -24.00 -23.29
C CYS A 80 7.12 -24.06 -23.26
N ARG A 81 7.76 -23.08 -23.89
CA ARG A 81 9.22 -22.98 -23.92
C ARG A 81 9.75 -22.31 -22.64
N ARG A 82 10.70 -22.98 -22.00
CA ARG A 82 11.54 -22.40 -20.94
C ARG A 82 12.64 -21.56 -21.59
N ASN A 83 12.77 -20.29 -21.24
CA ASN A 83 13.92 -19.52 -21.67
C ASN A 83 15.19 -20.09 -21.00
N ILE A 84 16.17 -20.48 -21.79
CA ILE A 84 17.40 -21.14 -21.28
C ILE A 84 18.33 -20.14 -20.60
N ARG A 85 18.23 -18.84 -20.93
CA ARG A 85 19.03 -17.77 -20.30
C ARG A 85 18.44 -17.26 -18.99
N ASP A 86 17.15 -17.49 -18.78
CA ASP A 86 16.39 -16.93 -17.69
C ASP A 86 15.43 -18.03 -17.22
N THR A 87 15.86 -18.80 -16.22
CA THR A 87 15.31 -20.13 -15.88
C THR A 87 13.83 -20.13 -15.51
N ASP A 88 13.22 -18.96 -15.38
CA ASP A 88 11.87 -18.73 -14.85
C ASP A 88 10.94 -18.04 -15.87
N CYS A 89 11.40 -17.80 -17.09
CA CYS A 89 10.60 -17.20 -18.17
C CYS A 89 9.94 -18.28 -19.04
N PHE A 90 8.60 -18.37 -18.98
CA PHE A 90 7.79 -19.31 -19.78
C PHE A 90 6.99 -18.55 -20.83
N TYR A 91 6.93 -19.09 -22.05
CA TYR A 91 6.05 -18.59 -23.10
C TYR A 91 4.85 -19.51 -23.28
N VAL A 92 3.63 -18.99 -23.18
CA VAL A 92 2.43 -19.70 -23.67
C VAL A 92 2.19 -19.26 -25.11
N LEU A 93 2.73 -20.01 -26.09
CA LEU A 93 2.75 -19.58 -27.49
C LEU A 93 1.42 -19.77 -28.25
N ASP A 94 0.54 -20.63 -27.75
CA ASP A 94 -0.72 -21.02 -28.41
C ASP A 94 -1.96 -20.54 -27.62
N GLU A 95 -3.15 -20.99 -28.05
CA GLU A 95 -4.42 -20.79 -27.35
C GLU A 95 -4.38 -21.34 -25.91
N CYS A 96 -5.01 -20.61 -24.98
CA CYS A 96 -5.10 -20.99 -23.57
C CYS A 96 -6.53 -20.90 -23.05
N LEU A 97 -6.87 -21.79 -22.12
CA LEU A 97 -8.09 -21.70 -21.34
C LEU A 97 -7.84 -20.87 -20.10
N LEU A 98 -8.72 -19.90 -19.88
CA LEU A 98 -8.75 -19.08 -18.67
C LEU A 98 -9.86 -19.59 -17.75
N SER A 99 -9.54 -19.76 -16.48
CA SER A 99 -10.56 -20.04 -15.47
C SER A 99 -11.47 -18.83 -15.21
N ASP A 100 -12.46 -19.04 -14.35
CA ASP A 100 -13.20 -17.96 -13.70
C ASP A 100 -12.30 -16.97 -12.95
N LYS A 101 -12.85 -15.79 -12.67
CA LYS A 101 -12.27 -14.76 -11.78
C LYS A 101 -12.30 -15.19 -10.32
N TYR A 102 -11.12 -15.25 -9.71
CA TYR A 102 -10.99 -15.49 -8.27
C TYR A 102 -10.47 -14.25 -7.55
N PRO A 103 -11.28 -13.59 -6.70
CA PRO A 103 -10.81 -12.41 -5.99
C PRO A 103 -9.64 -12.77 -5.08
N ILE A 104 -8.52 -12.06 -5.18
CA ILE A 104 -7.29 -12.38 -4.44
C ILE A 104 -7.51 -12.25 -2.92
N TYR A 105 -8.30 -11.26 -2.52
CA TYR A 105 -8.71 -11.01 -1.14
C TYR A 105 -10.14 -11.50 -0.93
N SER A 106 -10.31 -12.82 -0.79
CA SER A 106 -11.60 -13.45 -0.52
C SER A 106 -11.41 -14.72 0.29
N ILE A 107 -12.23 -14.91 1.33
CA ILE A 107 -12.24 -16.12 2.14
C ILE A 107 -12.48 -17.36 1.28
N LYS A 108 -13.47 -17.30 0.37
CA LYS A 108 -13.78 -18.39 -0.57
C LYS A 108 -12.58 -18.77 -1.43
N THR A 109 -11.81 -17.78 -1.85
CA THR A 109 -10.60 -18.00 -2.64
C THR A 109 -9.49 -18.62 -1.79
N ILE A 110 -9.28 -18.11 -0.58
CA ILE A 110 -8.30 -18.64 0.38
C ILE A 110 -8.56 -20.12 0.67
N GLU A 111 -9.83 -20.48 0.91
CA GLU A 111 -10.26 -21.86 1.18
C GLU A 111 -10.14 -22.74 -0.05
N LYS A 112 -10.68 -22.31 -1.20
CA LYS A 112 -10.73 -23.11 -2.43
C LYS A 112 -9.34 -23.53 -2.92
N PHE A 113 -8.35 -22.67 -2.74
CA PHE A 113 -7.01 -22.88 -3.29
C PHE A 113 -5.91 -23.09 -2.25
N ASN A 114 -6.30 -23.26 -0.99
CA ASN A 114 -5.36 -23.38 0.13
C ASN A 114 -4.25 -22.31 0.06
N VAL A 115 -4.66 -21.04 -0.07
CA VAL A 115 -3.71 -19.94 -0.28
C VAL A 115 -2.76 -19.86 0.92
N SER A 116 -1.46 -19.86 0.63
CA SER A 116 -0.39 -19.58 1.58
C SER A 116 -0.45 -18.12 1.98
N ILE A 117 -0.87 -17.87 3.23
CA ILE A 117 -1.00 -16.53 3.79
C ILE A 117 0.36 -16.11 4.36
N THR A 118 0.93 -15.03 3.83
CA THR A 118 2.18 -14.46 4.34
C THR A 118 1.92 -13.14 5.06
N TYR A 119 2.96 -12.59 5.70
CA TYR A 119 2.90 -11.25 6.28
C TYR A 119 2.52 -10.18 5.24
N SER A 120 3.05 -10.28 4.01
CA SER A 120 2.78 -9.32 2.92
C SER A 120 1.30 -9.35 2.53
N TYR A 121 0.69 -10.53 2.54
CA TYR A 121 -0.75 -10.67 2.32
C TYR A 121 -1.56 -9.94 3.40
N VAL A 122 -1.20 -10.13 4.68
CA VAL A 122 -1.87 -9.46 5.80
C VAL A 122 -1.66 -7.95 5.75
N GLN A 123 -0.45 -7.47 5.49
CA GLN A 123 -0.18 -6.04 5.31
C GLN A 123 -1.02 -5.43 4.20
N ALA A 124 -1.15 -6.14 3.08
CA ALA A 124 -1.97 -5.69 1.97
C ALA A 124 -3.46 -5.60 2.37
N LEU A 125 -3.97 -6.49 3.24
CA LEU A 125 -5.32 -6.37 3.80
C LEU A 125 -5.46 -5.14 4.71
N LEU A 126 -4.49 -4.88 5.59
CA LEU A 126 -4.51 -3.75 6.52
C LEU A 126 -4.48 -2.39 5.82
N ARG A 127 -3.85 -2.31 4.64
CA ARG A 127 -3.82 -1.09 3.82
C ARG A 127 -5.12 -0.83 3.05
N ARG A 128 -6.07 -1.77 3.05
CA ARG A 128 -7.31 -1.68 2.25
C ARG A 128 -8.54 -1.52 3.12
N GLU A 129 -9.38 -0.58 2.75
CA GLU A 129 -10.73 -0.48 3.30
C GLU A 129 -11.54 -1.75 3.01
N ASN A 130 -12.52 -2.03 3.87
CA ASN A 130 -13.47 -3.13 3.69
C ASN A 130 -12.82 -4.53 3.52
N ARG A 131 -11.69 -4.76 4.21
CA ARG A 131 -11.03 -6.08 4.30
C ARG A 131 -11.00 -6.67 5.71
N LEU A 132 -11.67 -6.01 6.65
CA LEU A 132 -11.74 -6.42 8.05
C LEU A 132 -12.33 -7.82 8.25
N ASN A 133 -13.29 -8.23 7.41
CA ASN A 133 -13.87 -9.57 7.44
C ASN A 133 -12.81 -10.66 7.20
N ILE A 134 -11.89 -10.45 6.26
CA ILE A 134 -10.82 -11.40 5.96
C ILE A 134 -9.79 -11.38 7.08
N ILE A 135 -9.45 -10.20 7.62
CA ILE A 135 -8.53 -10.07 8.75
C ILE A 135 -9.06 -10.86 9.96
N LYS A 136 -10.34 -10.69 10.32
CA LYS A 136 -11.00 -11.44 11.40
C LYS A 136 -11.00 -12.95 11.14
N TYR A 137 -11.27 -13.37 9.90
CA TYR A 137 -11.20 -14.77 9.50
C TYR A 137 -9.79 -15.34 9.68
N LEU A 138 -8.77 -14.63 9.20
CA LEU A 138 -7.37 -15.06 9.34
C LEU A 138 -6.94 -15.09 10.79
N TYR A 139 -7.32 -14.12 11.61
CA TYR A 139 -7.01 -14.12 13.04
C TYR A 139 -7.60 -15.32 13.76
N SER A 140 -8.81 -15.76 13.37
CA SER A 140 -9.48 -16.91 14.00
C SER A 140 -8.93 -18.26 13.55
N ASN A 141 -8.36 -18.36 12.35
CA ASN A 141 -7.98 -19.64 11.73
C ASN A 141 -6.47 -19.81 11.53
N LYS A 142 -5.72 -18.71 11.45
CA LYS A 142 -4.28 -18.62 11.18
C LYS A 142 -3.63 -17.50 12.00
N PRO A 143 -3.81 -17.44 13.34
CA PRO A 143 -3.30 -16.32 14.16
C PRO A 143 -1.78 -16.11 14.07
N GLU A 144 -1.03 -17.15 13.72
CA GLU A 144 0.43 -17.10 13.55
C GLU A 144 0.89 -16.08 12.51
N VAL A 145 0.07 -15.75 11.51
CA VAL A 145 0.44 -14.75 10.49
C VAL A 145 0.41 -13.30 11.00
N PHE A 146 -0.08 -13.09 12.23
CA PHE A 146 -0.08 -11.80 12.92
C PHE A 146 1.07 -11.66 13.93
N ASN A 147 1.83 -12.72 14.21
CA ASN A 147 2.98 -12.66 15.11
C ASN A 147 4.22 -12.16 14.36
N TRP A 148 4.40 -10.85 14.31
CA TRP A 148 5.46 -10.21 13.55
C TRP A 148 6.72 -10.05 14.42
N THR A 149 7.68 -10.95 14.27
CA THR A 149 8.85 -11.01 15.16
C THR A 149 10.07 -10.18 14.71
N TYR A 150 9.99 -9.35 13.66
CA TYR A 150 11.16 -8.58 13.21
C TYR A 150 10.84 -7.17 12.66
N TYR A 151 11.67 -6.22 13.13
CA TYR A 151 12.03 -4.83 12.80
C TYR A 151 11.51 -4.07 11.56
N LEU A 152 10.71 -4.64 10.65
CA LEU A 152 10.53 -4.02 9.34
C LEU A 152 9.22 -3.23 9.19
N HIS A 153 8.16 -3.49 9.96
CA HIS A 153 6.86 -2.85 9.69
C HIS A 153 5.96 -2.64 10.91
N TYR A 154 5.60 -1.38 11.17
CA TYR A 154 4.58 -1.02 12.16
C TYR A 154 3.16 -1.10 11.55
N PRO A 155 2.27 -2.00 12.05
CA PRO A 155 0.93 -2.20 11.49
C PRO A 155 0.09 -0.93 11.54
N LEU A 156 0.15 -0.23 12.68
CA LEU A 156 -0.60 0.99 12.93
C LEU A 156 -0.13 2.14 12.04
N ASP A 157 1.17 2.25 11.74
CA ASP A 157 1.69 3.23 10.77
C ASP A 157 1.13 2.96 9.36
N SER A 158 1.11 1.68 8.95
CA SER A 158 0.55 1.30 7.65
C SER A 158 -0.96 1.58 7.54
N MET A 159 -1.73 1.24 8.58
CA MET A 159 -3.17 1.52 8.59
C MET A 159 -3.46 3.02 8.62
N SER A 160 -2.69 3.79 9.39
CA SER A 160 -2.82 5.23 9.50
C SER A 160 -2.51 5.94 8.18
N LYS A 161 -1.43 5.53 7.51
CA LYS A 161 -1.04 6.01 6.18
C LYS A 161 -2.13 5.79 5.13
N ASN A 162 -2.99 4.78 5.29
CA ASN A 162 -4.02 4.42 4.30
C ASN A 162 -5.46 4.72 4.78
N GLY A 163 -5.64 5.50 5.85
CA GLY A 163 -6.98 5.93 6.26
C GLY A 163 -7.84 4.87 6.95
N ASN A 164 -7.27 3.71 7.31
CA ASN A 164 -8.05 2.53 7.69
C ASN A 164 -8.42 2.46 9.18
N VAL A 165 -9.31 3.37 9.60
CA VAL A 165 -9.81 3.47 10.99
C VAL A 165 -10.42 2.15 11.49
N ASN A 166 -11.14 1.42 10.64
CA ASN A 166 -11.77 0.15 11.02
C ASN A 166 -10.73 -0.92 11.42
N CYS A 167 -9.60 -0.99 10.72
CA CYS A 167 -8.53 -1.91 11.07
C CYS A 167 -7.71 -1.41 12.27
N LEU A 168 -7.52 -0.10 12.41
CA LEU A 168 -6.91 0.49 13.62
C LEU A 168 -7.71 0.11 14.87
N GLU A 169 -9.03 0.29 14.84
CA GLU A 169 -9.91 -0.05 15.95
C GLU A 169 -9.92 -1.55 16.24
N TRP A 170 -9.97 -2.39 15.21
CA TRP A 170 -9.90 -3.83 15.42
C TRP A 170 -8.56 -4.27 16.00
N TRP A 171 -7.44 -3.75 15.48
CA TRP A 171 -6.10 -4.11 15.94
C TRP A 171 -5.90 -3.71 17.41
N LYS A 172 -6.33 -2.50 17.78
CA LYS A 172 -6.32 -2.02 19.17
C LYS A 172 -7.02 -2.98 20.13
N ASN A 173 -8.14 -3.59 19.70
CA ASN A 173 -8.95 -4.50 20.52
C ASN A 173 -8.60 -5.98 20.36
N SER A 174 -7.62 -6.32 19.51
CA SER A 174 -7.29 -7.72 19.16
C SER A 174 -6.35 -8.41 20.15
N GLY A 175 -5.76 -7.67 21.09
CA GLY A 175 -4.70 -8.18 21.98
C GLY A 175 -3.35 -8.36 21.28
N LEU A 176 -3.22 -8.01 20.00
CA LEU A 176 -1.94 -7.92 19.29
C LEU A 176 -1.11 -6.74 19.82
N GLU A 177 0.21 -6.81 19.61
CA GLU A 177 1.11 -5.73 19.98
C GLU A 177 0.75 -4.43 19.24
N LEU A 178 0.69 -3.33 19.99
CA LEU A 178 0.41 -1.99 19.47
C LEU A 178 1.73 -1.27 19.12
N ALA A 179 2.41 -1.77 18.10
CA ALA A 179 3.68 -1.21 17.63
C ALA A 179 3.44 -0.11 16.58
N TYR A 180 3.94 1.11 16.86
CA TYR A 180 3.80 2.29 16.00
C TYR A 180 4.84 3.39 16.29
N SER A 181 5.05 4.26 15.31
CA SER A 181 6.00 5.38 15.36
C SER A 181 5.34 6.73 15.03
N SER A 182 6.16 7.78 14.84
CA SER A 182 5.65 9.08 14.38
C SER A 182 5.02 9.03 12.98
N ASP A 183 5.41 8.04 12.17
CA ASP A 183 4.90 7.81 10.83
C ASP A 183 3.37 7.67 10.79
N SER A 184 2.74 7.16 11.86
CA SER A 184 1.29 7.06 11.96
C SER A 184 0.59 8.41 11.72
N LEU A 185 0.89 9.43 12.53
CA LEU A 185 0.25 10.75 12.43
C LEU A 185 0.86 11.60 11.30
N ASP A 186 2.16 11.42 11.03
CA ASP A 186 2.87 12.11 9.96
C ASP A 186 2.30 11.76 8.58
N TRP A 187 2.12 10.47 8.27
CA TRP A 187 1.52 10.05 7.00
C TRP A 187 0.02 10.27 6.94
N ALA A 188 -0.71 10.14 8.06
CA ALA A 188 -2.14 10.48 8.08
C ALA A 188 -2.38 11.96 7.75
N SER A 189 -1.50 12.84 8.23
CA SER A 189 -1.55 14.28 7.90
C SER A 189 -1.18 14.56 6.44
N HIS A 190 -0.13 13.89 5.94
CA HIS A 190 0.32 14.03 4.56
C HIS A 190 -0.72 13.53 3.55
N ASN A 191 -1.52 12.51 3.89
CA ASN A 191 -2.49 11.87 2.99
C ASN A 191 -3.94 12.31 3.18
N ASP A 192 -4.21 13.40 3.92
CA ASP A 192 -5.57 13.88 4.20
C ASP A 192 -6.48 12.83 4.86
N HIS A 193 -6.03 12.28 6.00
CA HIS A 193 -6.79 11.31 6.78
C HIS A 193 -7.20 11.89 8.13
N ILE A 194 -8.05 12.93 8.12
CA ILE A 194 -8.60 13.53 9.35
C ILE A 194 -9.29 12.48 10.24
N ASN A 195 -10.01 11.53 9.66
CA ASN A 195 -10.65 10.43 10.39
C ASN A 195 -9.65 9.58 11.20
N VAL A 196 -8.44 9.38 10.68
CA VAL A 196 -7.35 8.71 11.40
C VAL A 196 -6.76 9.60 12.48
N LEU A 197 -6.56 10.89 12.21
CA LEU A 197 -6.08 11.85 13.21
C LEU A 197 -7.04 11.93 14.42
N GLU A 198 -8.35 12.00 14.15
CA GLU A 198 -9.40 11.92 15.15
C GLU A 198 -9.37 10.60 15.92
N TRP A 199 -9.22 9.48 15.22
CA TRP A 199 -9.12 8.17 15.87
C TRP A 199 -7.94 8.13 16.84
N TRP A 200 -6.76 8.59 16.41
CA TRP A 200 -5.57 8.65 17.27
C TRP A 200 -5.81 9.52 18.50
N LEU A 201 -6.35 10.72 18.33
CA LEU A 201 -6.65 11.65 19.42
C LEU A 201 -7.57 11.03 20.48
N ASN A 202 -8.54 10.22 20.05
CA ASN A 202 -9.50 9.54 20.92
C ASN A 202 -9.08 8.12 21.34
N SER A 203 -7.96 7.60 20.82
CA SER A 203 -7.56 6.20 21.00
C SER A 203 -7.08 5.88 22.42
N GLY A 204 -6.63 6.87 23.19
CA GLY A 204 -5.93 6.67 24.45
C GLY A 204 -4.48 6.18 24.30
N LEU A 205 -3.97 6.05 23.06
CA LEU A 205 -2.58 5.73 22.78
C LEU A 205 -1.70 6.99 22.85
N SER A 206 -0.42 6.81 23.16
CA SER A 206 0.54 7.92 23.15
C SER A 206 0.68 8.49 21.74
N LEU A 207 0.52 9.80 21.58
CA LEU A 207 0.59 10.46 20.28
C LEU A 207 2.03 10.77 19.90
N LYS A 208 2.53 10.06 18.88
CA LYS A 208 3.87 10.26 18.32
C LYS A 208 3.73 10.95 16.97
N TYR A 209 4.36 12.12 16.82
CA TYR A 209 4.36 12.87 15.57
C TYR A 209 5.53 13.86 15.55
N SER A 210 6.01 14.16 14.34
CA SER A 210 7.13 15.06 14.08
C SER A 210 6.67 16.37 13.44
N SER A 211 7.60 17.21 12.98
CA SER A 211 7.25 18.36 12.16
C SER A 211 6.67 17.96 10.80
N TYR A 212 6.92 16.72 10.36
CA TYR A 212 6.45 16.22 9.07
C TYR A 212 4.92 16.19 8.97
N SER A 213 4.19 16.06 10.08
CA SER A 213 2.73 16.16 10.09
C SER A 213 2.22 17.45 9.45
N LEU A 214 2.66 18.63 9.92
CA LEU A 214 2.23 19.92 9.36
C LEU A 214 3.00 20.28 8.08
N ASP A 215 4.28 19.90 7.98
CA ASP A 215 5.08 20.15 6.78
C ASP A 215 4.49 19.40 5.56
N GLY A 216 4.16 18.12 5.75
CA GLY A 216 3.55 17.25 4.74
C GLY A 216 2.15 17.70 4.34
N ALA A 217 1.28 18.02 5.31
CA ALA A 217 -0.04 18.59 5.02
C ALA A 217 0.05 19.90 4.22
N SER A 218 1.05 20.73 4.52
CA SER A 218 1.28 21.98 3.78
C SER A 218 1.77 21.72 2.34
N GLN A 219 2.73 20.79 2.18
CA GLN A 219 3.24 20.36 0.87
C GLN A 219 2.13 19.84 -0.02
N MET A 220 1.20 19.06 0.53
CA MET A 220 0.12 18.41 -0.22
C MET A 220 -1.14 19.27 -0.40
N GLY A 221 -1.16 20.49 0.14
CA GLY A 221 -2.31 21.38 -0.05
C GLY A 221 -3.47 21.17 0.93
N HIS A 222 -3.29 20.34 1.97
CA HIS A 222 -4.33 19.87 2.88
C HIS A 222 -4.69 20.89 3.97
N ILE A 223 -5.37 21.97 3.57
CA ILE A 223 -5.77 23.05 4.49
C ILE A 223 -6.68 22.55 5.62
N HIS A 224 -7.57 21.60 5.36
CA HIS A 224 -8.44 21.02 6.39
C HIS A 224 -7.63 20.26 7.46
N VAL A 225 -6.52 19.60 7.09
CA VAL A 225 -5.62 18.93 8.04
C VAL A 225 -4.89 19.97 8.88
N LEU A 226 -4.43 21.07 8.27
CA LEU A 226 -3.80 22.16 9.01
C LEU A 226 -4.76 22.83 10.01
N GLU A 227 -6.02 23.02 9.61
CA GLU A 227 -7.07 23.51 10.49
C GLU A 227 -7.38 22.52 11.62
N TRP A 228 -7.40 21.21 11.32
CA TRP A 228 -7.53 20.17 12.33
C TRP A 228 -6.41 20.24 13.36
N TRP A 229 -5.14 20.30 12.92
CA TRP A 229 -3.99 20.42 13.82
C TRP A 229 -4.11 21.66 14.70
N LYS A 230 -4.47 22.81 14.13
CA LYS A 230 -4.66 24.06 14.86
C LYS A 230 -5.72 23.95 15.97
N ASN A 231 -6.79 23.20 15.73
CA ASN A 231 -7.92 23.05 16.66
C ASN A 231 -7.80 21.82 17.58
N SER A 232 -6.85 20.92 17.33
CA SER A 232 -6.66 19.67 18.10
C SER A 232 -6.22 19.87 19.55
N GLY A 233 -5.67 21.04 19.89
CA GLY A 233 -5.02 21.30 21.18
C GLY A 233 -3.63 20.66 21.32
N LEU A 234 -3.12 19.99 20.29
CA LEU A 234 -1.78 19.38 20.29
C LEU A 234 -0.68 20.43 20.01
N PRO A 235 0.53 20.25 20.58
CA PRO A 235 1.68 21.08 20.22
C PRO A 235 1.94 21.08 18.71
N LEU A 236 1.93 22.27 18.10
CA LEU A 236 2.17 22.43 16.67
C LEU A 236 3.67 22.36 16.37
N LYS A 237 4.10 21.30 15.67
CA LYS A 237 5.48 21.11 15.23
C LYS A 237 5.54 21.30 13.71
N TYR A 238 6.34 22.23 13.24
CA TYR A 238 6.56 22.47 11.81
C TYR A 238 7.92 23.14 11.60
N SER A 239 8.50 22.92 10.42
CA SER A 239 9.78 23.48 10.00
C SER A 239 9.58 24.55 8.92
N GLU A 240 10.67 25.04 8.34
CA GLU A 240 10.62 25.89 7.15
C GLU A 240 9.97 25.20 5.94
N ASN A 241 9.98 23.86 5.91
CA ASN A 241 9.38 23.08 4.82
C ASN A 241 7.86 23.26 4.70
N ALA A 242 7.17 23.61 5.80
CA ALA A 242 5.76 23.97 5.77
C ALA A 242 5.44 25.14 4.82
N LEU A 243 6.40 26.04 4.56
CA LEU A 243 6.24 27.16 3.62
C LEU A 243 6.98 26.94 2.30
N SER A 244 8.11 26.21 2.29
CA SER A 244 8.95 26.00 1.09
C SER A 244 8.20 25.47 -0.12
N PHE A 245 7.24 24.57 0.11
CA PHE A 245 6.47 23.88 -0.94
C PHE A 245 4.97 24.18 -0.87
N ALA A 246 4.57 25.17 -0.08
CA ALA A 246 3.17 25.49 0.12
C ALA A 246 2.53 26.04 -1.16
N HIS A 247 1.42 25.45 -1.57
CA HIS A 247 0.56 26.04 -2.59
C HIS A 247 0.09 27.44 -2.18
N ARG A 248 -0.24 28.30 -3.15
CA ARG A 248 -0.71 29.69 -2.91
C ARG A 248 -1.81 29.77 -1.86
N ASN A 249 -2.74 28.80 -1.82
CA ASN A 249 -3.83 28.78 -0.85
C ASN A 249 -3.37 28.37 0.55
N VAL A 250 -2.45 27.42 0.66
CA VAL A 250 -1.82 27.04 1.93
C VAL A 250 -1.02 28.21 2.50
N PHE A 251 -0.27 28.92 1.67
CA PHE A 251 0.45 30.13 2.10
C PHE A 251 -0.49 31.23 2.61
N LYS A 252 -1.64 31.43 1.95
CA LYS A 252 -2.70 32.34 2.45
C LYS A 252 -3.25 31.86 3.80
N TRP A 253 -3.45 30.56 3.98
CA TRP A 253 -3.88 29.99 5.26
C TRP A 253 -2.84 30.26 6.35
N TRP A 254 -1.56 29.97 6.10
CA TRP A 254 -0.47 30.25 7.05
C TRP A 254 -0.44 31.72 7.46
N LYS A 255 -0.58 32.66 6.52
CA LYS A 255 -0.67 34.11 6.83
C LYS A 255 -1.87 34.47 7.71
N LYS A 256 -3.01 33.79 7.53
CA LYS A 256 -4.22 34.02 8.33
C LYS A 256 -4.22 33.24 9.66
N SER A 257 -3.41 32.21 9.78
CA SER A 257 -3.42 31.28 10.92
C SER A 257 -3.01 31.94 12.24
N GLY A 258 -2.18 33.00 12.16
CA GLY A 258 -1.53 33.62 13.32
C GLY A 258 -0.27 32.90 13.79
N LEU A 259 0.14 31.82 13.11
CA LEU A 259 1.33 31.05 13.45
C LEU A 259 2.62 31.74 12.92
N PRO A 260 3.74 31.64 13.65
CA PRO A 260 5.03 32.14 13.18
C PRO A 260 5.40 31.56 11.81
N LEU A 261 5.68 32.41 10.84
CA LEU A 261 6.11 32.00 9.50
C LEU A 261 7.61 31.68 9.51
N LYS A 262 7.97 30.43 9.17
CA LYS A 262 9.36 29.97 9.08
C LYS A 262 9.77 29.88 7.61
N TYR A 263 10.66 30.76 7.18
CA TYR A 263 11.14 30.80 5.79
C TYR A 263 12.45 30.03 5.67
N PRO A 264 12.64 29.26 4.60
CA PRO A 264 13.91 28.58 4.40
C PRO A 264 15.00 29.60 4.06
N SER A 265 16.21 29.36 4.55
CA SER A 265 17.37 30.27 4.45
C SER A 265 17.58 30.87 3.04
N TRP A 266 17.31 30.08 1.99
CA TRP A 266 17.49 30.50 0.59
C TRP A 266 16.43 31.50 0.09
N THR A 267 15.25 31.58 0.71
CA THR A 267 14.24 32.60 0.34
C THR A 267 14.66 34.00 0.78
N ILE A 268 15.35 34.13 1.91
CA ILE A 268 15.99 35.39 2.34
C ILE A 268 17.13 35.73 1.36
N TYR A 269 17.91 34.74 0.93
CA TYR A 269 18.98 34.92 -0.05
C TYR A 269 18.46 35.41 -1.41
N LEU A 270 17.36 34.86 -1.93
CA LEU A 270 16.74 35.35 -3.16
C LEU A 270 16.16 36.76 -2.99
N TYR A 271 15.55 37.06 -1.83
CA TYR A 271 15.04 38.40 -1.55
C TYR A 271 16.17 39.44 -1.49
N MET A 272 17.28 39.11 -0.83
CA MET A 272 18.46 39.98 -0.75
C MET A 272 19.24 40.09 -2.06
N LYS A 273 19.18 39.09 -2.95
CA LYS A 273 19.95 39.07 -4.20
C LYS A 273 19.22 39.67 -5.40
N PHE A 274 17.89 39.68 -5.36
CA PHE A 274 17.05 40.12 -6.48
C PHE A 274 16.19 41.36 -6.18
N PHE A 275 16.13 41.81 -4.92
CA PHE A 275 15.26 42.93 -4.51
C PHE A 275 15.95 43.98 -3.61
N VAL A 276 17.28 43.91 -3.43
CA VAL A 276 18.13 44.98 -2.86
C VAL A 276 19.21 45.28 -3.88
#